data_AF-A0AAW2CZ77-F1
#
_entry.id   AF-A0AAW2CZ77-F1
#
_cell.length_a   1.000
_cell.length_b   1.000
_cell.length_c   1.000
_cell.angle_alpha   90.00
_cell.angle_beta   90.00
_cell.angle_gamma   90.00
#
_symmetry.space_group_name_H-M   'P 1'
#
loop_
_entity.id
_entity.type
_entity.pdbx_description
1 polymer ?
#
loop_
_entity_poly.entity_id
_entity_poly.type
_entity_poly.pdbx_seq_one_letter_code
_entity_poly.pdbx_strand_id
1 'polypeptide(L)'
;MLNLAQLLSLSGLNITFLNTDHNHNRLVLHTDILDRFACFLGFQFKSIPDGLPADHPQAATGQSVTCIIADGSLSFPIDVGNELGIPAIHFRTISACSFWAYFCIQDMIEAGELPIRGIFLTLAKFVFGFLFT
;
A
#
# COMPACT_ATOMS: atom_id res chain seq x y z
N MET A 1 -3.56 -7.31 0.98
CA MET A 1 -4.64 -6.30 1.16
C MET A 1 -6.00 -6.74 0.62
N LEU A 2 -6.13 -7.33 -0.59
CA LEU A 2 -7.45 -7.70 -1.14
C LEU A 2 -8.29 -8.66 -0.27
N ASN A 3 -7.69 -9.67 0.34
CA ASN A 3 -8.41 -10.59 1.23
C ASN A 3 -8.90 -9.87 2.51
N LEU A 4 -8.10 -8.95 3.05
CA LEU A 4 -8.54 -8.10 4.17
C LEU A 4 -9.74 -7.26 3.75
N ALA A 5 -9.67 -6.62 2.58
CA ALA A 5 -10.77 -5.82 2.05
C ALA A 5 -12.06 -6.65 1.90
N GLN A 6 -11.95 -7.90 1.42
CA GLN A 6 -13.10 -8.80 1.35
C GLN A 6 -13.69 -9.12 2.73
N LEU A 7 -12.86 -9.41 3.73
CA LEU A 7 -13.33 -9.67 5.10
C LEU A 7 -14.02 -8.46 5.72
N LEU A 8 -13.50 -7.26 5.46
CA LEU A 8 -14.11 -6.01 5.93
C LEU A 8 -15.46 -5.74 5.23
N SER A 9 -15.54 -6.00 3.92
CA SER A 9 -16.81 -5.92 3.18
C SER A 9 -17.86 -6.91 3.69
N LEU A 10 -17.45 -8.14 4.01
CA LEU A 10 -18.32 -9.15 4.64
C LEU A 10 -18.81 -8.73 6.02
N SER A 11 -18.06 -7.86 6.71
CA SER A 11 -18.46 -7.28 8.00
C SER A 11 -19.42 -6.09 7.84
N GLY A 12 -19.84 -5.75 6.61
CA GLY A 12 -20.78 -4.68 6.31
C GLY A 12 -20.15 -3.28 6.24
N LEU A 13 -18.82 -3.18 6.20
CA LEU A 13 -18.14 -1.90 6.05
C LEU A 13 -18.15 -1.42 4.60
N ASN A 14 -18.30 -0.11 4.40
CA ASN A 14 -18.09 0.52 3.10
C ASN A 14 -16.58 0.67 2.87
N ILE A 15 -16.08 0.06 1.79
CA ILE A 15 -14.65 -0.03 1.52
C ILE A 15 -14.36 0.60 0.18
N THR A 16 -13.47 1.59 0.16
CA THR A 16 -12.83 2.07 -1.05
C THR A 16 -11.42 1.48 -1.12
N PHE A 17 -11.20 0.53 -2.02
CA PHE A 17 -9.89 -0.04 -2.27
C PHE A 17 -9.18 0.80 -3.33
N LEU A 18 -8.14 1.51 -2.91
CA LEU A 18 -7.35 2.39 -3.76
C LEU A 18 -6.08 1.69 -4.24
N ASN A 19 -5.86 1.70 -5.55
CA ASN A 19 -4.63 1.21 -6.19
C ASN A 19 -4.02 2.27 -7.10
N THR A 20 -2.81 2.01 -7.57
CA THR A 20 -2.26 2.64 -8.77
C THR A 20 -3.01 2.18 -10.02
N ASP A 21 -3.07 3.01 -11.06
CA ASP A 21 -3.65 2.67 -12.38
C ASP A 21 -2.98 1.42 -12.96
N HIS A 22 -1.65 1.32 -12.85
CA HIS A 22 -0.92 0.14 -13.31
C HIS A 22 -1.40 -1.14 -12.61
N ASN A 23 -1.51 -1.13 -11.28
CA ASN A 23 -1.94 -2.30 -10.52
C ASN A 23 -3.41 -2.60 -10.74
N HIS A 24 -4.25 -1.57 -10.81
CA HIS A 24 -5.67 -1.69 -11.09
C HIS A 24 -5.90 -2.40 -12.44
N ASN A 25 -5.26 -1.91 -13.50
CA ASN A 25 -5.37 -2.50 -14.84
C ASN A 25 -4.91 -3.96 -14.85
N ARG A 26 -3.80 -4.27 -14.19
CA ARG A 26 -3.30 -5.65 -14.11
C ARG A 26 -4.29 -6.57 -13.39
N LEU A 27 -4.88 -6.11 -12.29
CA LEU A 27 -5.88 -6.87 -11.54
C LEU A 27 -7.14 -7.11 -12.38
N VAL A 28 -7.66 -6.07 -13.04
CA VAL A 28 -8.84 -6.21 -13.91
C VAL A 28 -8.58 -7.15 -15.09
N LEU A 29 -7.38 -7.11 -15.68
CA LEU A 29 -7.05 -7.92 -16.86
C LEU A 29 -6.76 -9.39 -16.55
N HIS A 30 -6.25 -9.71 -15.36
CA HIS A 30 -5.72 -11.05 -15.05
C HIS A 30 -6.46 -11.76 -13.90
N THR A 31 -7.51 -11.14 -13.35
CA THR A 31 -8.29 -11.71 -12.25
C THR A 31 -9.78 -11.36 -12.40
N ASP A 32 -10.63 -12.10 -11.71
CA ASP A 32 -12.09 -11.91 -11.63
C ASP A 32 -12.49 -10.90 -10.54
N ILE A 33 -11.64 -9.92 -10.25
CA ILE A 33 -11.80 -9.03 -9.10
C ILE A 33 -13.11 -8.23 -9.14
N LEU A 34 -13.56 -7.80 -10.33
CA LEU A 34 -14.81 -7.05 -10.44
C LEU A 34 -16.01 -7.92 -10.05
N ASP A 35 -16.06 -9.16 -10.53
CA ASP A 35 -17.13 -10.11 -10.21
C ASP A 35 -17.08 -10.51 -8.73
N ARG A 36 -15.88 -10.74 -8.18
CA ARG A 36 -15.67 -11.10 -6.77
C ARG A 36 -16.22 -10.06 -5.81
N PHE A 37 -16.17 -8.78 -6.19
CA PHE A 37 -16.64 -7.68 -5.35
C PHE A 37 -17.99 -7.07 -5.77
N ALA A 38 -18.58 -7.51 -6.89
CA ALA A 38 -19.86 -7.03 -7.40
C ALA A 38 -21.03 -7.22 -6.42
N CYS A 39 -20.93 -8.22 -5.52
CA CYS A 39 -21.96 -8.49 -4.51
C CYS A 39 -21.92 -7.50 -3.32
N PHE A 40 -20.89 -6.67 -3.20
CA PHE A 40 -20.76 -5.71 -2.10
C PHE A 40 -21.15 -4.30 -2.57
N LEU A 41 -22.39 -3.89 -2.28
CA LEU A 41 -22.91 -2.57 -2.64
C LEU A 41 -22.11 -1.39 -2.04
N GLY A 42 -21.38 -1.63 -0.95
CA GLY A 42 -20.51 -0.67 -0.28
C GLY A 42 -19.05 -0.70 -0.75
N PHE A 43 -18.70 -1.51 -1.76
CA PHE A 43 -17.32 -1.65 -2.22
C PHE A 43 -17.05 -0.79 -3.46
N GLN A 44 -16.01 0.03 -3.39
CA GLN A 44 -15.51 0.82 -4.52
C GLN A 44 -14.07 0.43 -4.82
N PHE A 45 -13.80 0.06 -6.05
CA PHE A 45 -12.45 -0.21 -6.53
C PHE A 45 -12.00 1.00 -7.35
N LYS A 46 -11.06 1.79 -6.82
CA LYS A 46 -10.60 3.04 -7.44
C LYS A 46 -9.11 2.95 -7.76
N SER A 47 -8.68 3.77 -8.71
CA SER A 47 -7.28 3.94 -9.05
C SER A 47 -6.86 5.40 -8.94
N ILE A 48 -5.57 5.61 -8.67
CA ILE A 48 -4.89 6.90 -8.73
C ILE A 48 -3.74 6.81 -9.72
N PRO A 49 -3.43 7.91 -10.43
CA PRO A 49 -2.32 7.94 -11.38
C PRO A 49 -0.97 7.85 -10.65
N ASP A 50 -0.09 7.04 -11.18
CA ASP A 50 1.14 6.56 -10.52
C ASP A 50 2.30 7.58 -10.59
N GLY A 51 2.02 8.84 -10.94
CA GLY A 51 3.03 9.84 -11.28
C GLY A 51 3.40 9.91 -12.77
N LEU A 52 2.55 9.40 -13.67
CA LEU A 52 2.58 9.72 -15.10
C LEU A 52 1.60 10.87 -15.40
N PRO A 53 1.86 11.74 -16.39
CA PRO A 53 1.02 12.90 -16.63
C PRO A 53 -0.36 12.40 -17.10
N ALA A 54 -1.37 12.62 -16.29
CA ALA A 54 -2.75 12.50 -16.69
C ALA A 54 -3.36 13.91 -16.67
N ASP A 55 -3.67 14.41 -17.87
CA ASP A 55 -4.56 15.53 -18.06
C ASP A 55 -5.93 15.11 -17.52
N HIS A 56 -6.25 15.42 -16.25
CA HIS A 56 -7.58 15.79 -15.74
C HIS A 56 -7.68 15.67 -14.20
N PRO A 57 -8.38 16.60 -13.53
CA PRO A 57 -8.62 16.53 -12.11
C PRO A 57 -9.76 15.56 -11.79
N GLN A 58 -9.50 14.48 -11.05
CA GLN A 58 -10.57 13.70 -10.42
C GLN A 58 -10.85 14.25 -9.02
N ALA A 59 -11.91 15.05 -8.93
CA ALA A 59 -12.50 15.45 -7.66
C ALA A 59 -13.02 14.20 -6.93
N ALA A 60 -12.45 13.91 -5.75
CA ALA A 60 -12.99 12.91 -4.85
C ALA A 60 -14.43 13.28 -4.48
N THR A 61 -15.38 12.50 -4.98
CA THR A 61 -16.81 12.68 -4.73
C THR A 61 -17.14 12.40 -3.26
N GLY A 62 -17.33 13.47 -2.47
CA GLY A 62 -18.31 13.62 -1.38
C GLY A 62 -18.49 12.55 -0.29
N GLN A 63 -17.67 11.50 -0.22
CA GLN A 63 -17.79 10.44 0.79
C GLN A 63 -16.87 10.73 1.96
N SER A 64 -17.44 10.86 3.17
CA SER A 64 -16.66 11.02 4.40
C SER A 64 -15.87 9.74 4.69
N VAL A 65 -14.55 9.81 4.58
CA VAL A 65 -13.65 8.71 4.95
C VAL A 65 -13.50 8.69 6.47
N THR A 66 -13.75 7.55 7.10
CA THR A 66 -13.69 7.40 8.56
C THR A 66 -12.39 6.75 9.04
N CYS A 67 -11.69 6.01 8.19
CA CYS A 67 -10.44 5.34 8.51
C CYS A 67 -9.65 5.04 7.23
N ILE A 68 -8.31 5.12 7.33
CA ILE A 68 -7.38 4.70 6.29
C ILE A 68 -6.69 3.42 6.76
N ILE A 69 -6.65 2.38 5.92
CA ILE A 69 -5.84 1.18 6.17
C ILE A 69 -4.77 1.13 5.09
N ALA A 70 -3.52 1.33 5.49
CA ALA A 70 -2.39 1.42 4.58
C ALA A 70 -1.52 0.17 4.66
N ASP A 71 -0.89 -0.18 3.54
CA ASP A 71 0.20 -1.17 3.59
C ASP A 71 1.33 -0.60 4.46
N GLY A 72 1.83 -1.41 5.39
CA GLY A 72 2.85 -0.95 6.31
C GLY A 72 4.14 -0.49 5.64
N SER A 73 4.45 -0.93 4.41
CA SER A 73 5.62 -0.46 3.65
C SER A 73 5.48 0.97 3.16
N LEU A 74 4.27 1.52 3.11
CA LEU A 74 3.99 2.90 2.73
C LEU A 74 3.82 3.75 3.99
N SER A 75 4.69 4.74 4.18
CA SER A 75 4.64 5.67 5.31
C SER A 75 3.68 6.85 5.07
N PHE A 76 3.64 7.39 3.85
CA PHE A 76 2.86 8.60 3.52
C PHE A 76 1.37 8.58 3.88
N PRO A 77 0.63 7.44 3.85
CA PRO A 77 -0.80 7.46 4.18
C PRO A 77 -1.08 7.86 5.63
N ILE A 78 -0.09 7.74 6.52
CA ILE A 78 -0.20 8.19 7.91
C ILE A 78 -0.21 9.70 7.99
N ASP A 79 0.71 10.35 7.27
CA ASP A 79 0.81 11.81 7.26
C ASP A 79 -0.48 12.41 6.71
N VAL A 80 -0.98 11.84 5.60
CA VAL A 80 -2.30 12.22 5.03
C VAL A 80 -3.44 12.00 6.03
N GLY A 81 -3.45 10.87 6.74
CA GLY A 81 -4.45 10.59 7.77
C GLY A 81 -4.41 11.63 8.90
N ASN A 82 -3.22 11.96 9.39
CA ASN A 82 -3.02 12.95 10.44
C ASN A 82 -3.46 14.36 9.99
N GLU A 83 -3.10 14.78 8.79
CA GLU A 83 -3.50 16.07 8.22
C GLU A 83 -5.01 16.20 8.08
N LEU A 84 -5.69 15.10 7.70
CA LEU A 84 -7.14 15.07 7.54
C LEU A 84 -7.89 14.77 8.85
N GLY A 85 -7.19 14.50 9.95
CA GLY A 85 -7.79 14.07 11.22
C GLY A 85 -8.48 12.70 11.15
N ILE A 86 -8.07 11.84 10.22
CA ILE A 86 -8.63 10.52 9.97
C ILE A 86 -7.68 9.45 10.53
N PRO A 87 -8.17 8.50 11.35
CA PRO A 87 -7.31 7.44 11.89
C PRO A 87 -6.74 6.57 10.78
N ALA A 88 -5.42 6.44 10.76
CA ALA A 88 -4.69 5.59 9.83
C ALA A 88 -4.09 4.36 10.53
N ILE A 89 -4.38 3.17 10.00
CA ILE A 89 -3.93 1.88 10.53
C ILE A 89 -2.91 1.29 9.54
N HIS A 90 -1.71 0.98 10.03
CA HIS A 90 -0.74 0.22 9.26
C HIS A 90 -1.05 -1.28 9.29
N PHE A 91 -1.17 -1.88 8.12
CA PHE A 91 -1.28 -3.31 7.94
C PHE A 91 -0.03 -3.88 7.27
N ARG A 92 0.79 -4.60 8.02
CA ARG A 92 1.97 -5.30 7.48
C ARG A 92 1.55 -6.65 6.93
N THR A 93 1.82 -6.86 5.64
CA THR A 93 1.56 -8.13 4.95
C THR A 93 2.68 -9.17 5.14
N ILE A 94 3.84 -8.74 5.63
CA ILE A 94 4.99 -9.60 5.92
C ILE A 94 4.99 -10.09 7.38
N SER A 95 5.66 -11.21 7.63
CA SER A 95 5.79 -11.77 8.98
C SER A 95 6.61 -10.86 9.90
N ALA A 96 6.38 -10.98 11.21
CA ALA A 96 7.12 -10.24 12.22
C ALA A 96 8.64 -10.54 12.17
N CYS A 97 9.03 -11.79 11.92
CA CYS A 97 10.44 -12.16 11.82
C CYS A 97 11.12 -11.55 10.58
N SER A 98 10.44 -11.50 9.43
CA SER A 98 10.96 -10.82 8.24
C SER A 98 11.03 -9.31 8.44
N PHE A 99 10.05 -8.74 9.15
CA PHE A 99 10.05 -7.32 9.46
C PHE A 99 11.18 -6.93 10.42
N TRP A 100 11.49 -7.78 11.41
CA TRP A 100 12.58 -7.56 12.35
C TRP A 100 13.94 -7.37 11.67
N ALA A 101 14.18 -8.08 10.56
CA ALA A 101 15.40 -7.94 9.79
C ALA A 101 15.66 -6.49 9.33
N TYR A 102 14.61 -5.69 9.06
CA TYR A 102 14.79 -4.27 8.72
C TYR A 102 15.34 -3.44 9.88
N PHE A 103 14.96 -3.74 11.12
CA PHE A 103 15.49 -3.04 12.30
C PHE A 103 16.95 -3.37 12.56
N CYS A 104 17.39 -4.59 12.19
CA CYS A 104 18.77 -5.01 12.31
C CYS A 104 19.68 -4.51 11.17
N ILE A 105 19.15 -3.83 10.14
CA ILE A 105 19.98 -3.37 9.00
C ILE A 105 21.09 -2.44 9.48
N GLN A 106 20.78 -1.52 10.39
CA GLN A 106 21.77 -0.56 10.90
C GLN A 106 22.89 -1.28 11.66
N ASP A 107 22.54 -2.20 12.56
CA ASP A 107 23.50 -3.03 13.30
C ASP A 107 24.39 -3.86 12.36
N MET A 108 23.81 -4.40 11.27
CA MET A 108 24.55 -5.18 10.27
C MET A 108 25.49 -4.30 9.42
N ILE A 109 25.14 -3.05 9.15
CA ILE A 109 26.02 -2.07 8.50
C ILE A 109 27.18 -1.72 9.43
N GLU A 110 26.89 -1.46 10.70
CA GLU A 110 27.91 -1.14 11.72
C GLU A 110 28.87 -2.30 11.98
N ALA A 111 28.37 -3.54 11.92
CA ALA A 111 29.19 -4.75 12.00
C ALA A 111 30.01 -5.04 10.72
N GLY A 112 29.78 -4.30 9.62
CA GLY A 112 30.47 -4.51 8.34
C GLY A 112 29.98 -5.73 7.54
N GLU A 113 28.84 -6.31 7.93
CA GLU A 113 28.21 -7.45 7.24
C GLU A 113 27.45 -7.02 5.98
N LEU A 114 27.02 -5.75 5.94
CA LEU A 114 26.40 -5.12 4.78
C LEU A 114 27.32 -4.03 4.17
N PRO A 115 27.37 -3.94 2.84
CA PRO A 115 26.71 -4.80 1.86
C PRO A 115 27.44 -6.14 1.65
N ILE A 116 26.68 -7.22 1.51
CA ILE A 116 27.24 -8.55 1.18
C ILE A 116 27.97 -8.46 -0.17
N ARG A 117 29.28 -8.77 -0.18
CA ARG A 117 30.09 -8.85 -1.39
C ARG A 117 29.40 -9.75 -2.42
N GLY A 118 29.01 -9.17 -3.57
CA GLY A 118 28.36 -9.87 -4.68
C GLY A 118 26.85 -9.65 -4.84
N ILE A 119 26.13 -9.15 -3.81
CA ILE A 119 24.66 -8.93 -3.81
C ILE A 119 24.27 -7.44 -3.97
N PHE A 120 25.25 -6.53 -3.96
CA PHE A 120 25.04 -5.08 -3.91
C PHE A 120 24.09 -4.50 -4.98
N LEU A 121 23.98 -5.15 -6.15
CA LEU A 121 23.12 -4.67 -7.23
C LEU A 121 21.61 -4.88 -7.00
N THR A 122 21.21 -5.79 -6.11
CA THR A 122 19.79 -6.16 -5.94
C THR A 122 19.14 -5.47 -4.73
N LEU A 123 19.85 -5.34 -3.61
CA LEU A 123 19.29 -4.78 -2.37
C LEU A 123 19.40 -3.26 -2.27
N ALA A 124 20.45 -2.64 -2.84
CA ALA A 124 20.63 -1.18 -2.77
C ALA A 124 19.48 -0.42 -3.47
N LYS A 125 18.93 -0.96 -4.56
CA LYS A 125 17.74 -0.38 -5.22
C LYS A 125 16.47 -0.48 -4.37
N PHE A 126 16.37 -1.48 -3.50
CA PHE A 126 15.16 -1.75 -2.71
C PHE A 126 15.16 -1.03 -1.36
N VAL A 127 16.33 -0.91 -0.71
CA VAL A 127 16.47 -0.31 0.63
C VAL A 127 16.80 1.19 0.55
N PHE A 128 17.70 1.63 -0.33
CA PHE A 128 18.07 3.05 -0.42
C PHE A 128 17.09 3.90 -1.23
N GLY A 129 16.31 3.30 -2.13
CA GLY A 129 15.27 4.02 -2.88
C GLY A 129 14.11 4.55 -2.03
N PHE A 130 13.95 4.04 -0.80
CA PHE A 130 12.94 4.49 0.16
C PHE A 130 13.46 5.47 1.22
N LEU A 131 14.79 5.68 1.33
CA LEU A 131 15.37 6.50 2.40
C LEU A 131 15.84 7.89 1.96
N PHE A 132 15.83 8.19 0.65
CA PHE A 132 16.12 9.52 0.12
C PHE A 132 15.10 9.91 -0.94
N THR A 133 13.97 10.47 -0.50
CA THR A 133 13.28 11.57 -1.20
C THR A 133 12.90 12.60 -0.15
#